data_AF-A0A1Q4BYQ2-F1
#
_entry.id   AF-A0A1Q4BYQ2-F1
#
_cell.length_a   1.000
_cell.length_b   1.000
_cell.length_c   1.000
_cell.angle_alpha   90.00
_cell.angle_beta   90.00
_cell.angle_gamma   90.00
#
_symmetry.space_group_name_H-M   'P 1'
#
loop_
_entity.id
_entity.type
_entity.pdbx_description
1 polymer ?
#
loop_
_entity_poly.entity_id
_entity_poly.type
_entity_poly.pdbx_seq_one_letter_code
_entity_poly.pdbx_strand_id
1 'polypeptide(L)' 'MAHPDVPDSGATKQPDPDGEAARKRRLDRALDEGLKETFPASDPVNVAQPAPSRQDRRIKRKD' A
#
# COMPACT_ATOMS: atom_id res chain seq x y z
N MET A 1 -14.99 -17.87 -0.21
CA MET A 1 -14.28 -17.99 1.08
C MET A 1 -14.81 -16.90 2.01
N ALA A 2 -15.32 -17.23 3.20
CA ALA A 2 -15.73 -16.24 4.19
C ALA A 2 -14.48 -15.68 4.90
N HIS A 3 -14.36 -14.36 5.01
CA HIS A 3 -13.40 -13.72 5.90
C HIS A 3 -13.91 -13.88 7.34
N PRO A 4 -13.09 -14.30 8.31
CA PRO A 4 -13.54 -14.34 9.70
C PRO A 4 -13.82 -12.90 10.17
N ASP A 5 -14.97 -12.68 10.80
CA ASP A 5 -15.30 -11.46 11.53
C ASP A 5 -14.15 -11.13 12.49
N VAL A 6 -13.48 -10.00 12.23
CA VAL A 6 -12.50 -9.44 13.15
C VAL A 6 -13.31 -8.73 14.24
N PRO A 7 -13.25 -9.16 15.52
CA PRO A 7 -13.99 -8.47 16.55
C PRO A 7 -13.43 -7.04 16.70
N ASP A 8 -14.28 -6.05 16.45
CA ASP A 8 -14.05 -4.65 16.84
C ASP A 8 -14.08 -4.60 18.37
N SER A 9 -12.93 -4.83 19.00
CA SER A 9 -12.81 -4.87 20.46
C SER A 9 -12.72 -3.46 21.02
N GLY A 10 -13.81 -2.70 20.93
CA GLY A 10 -14.05 -1.44 21.65
C GLY A 10 -14.34 -1.63 23.14
N ALA A 11 -13.54 -2.42 23.86
CA ALA A 11 -13.71 -2.63 25.29
C ALA A 11 -13.01 -1.52 26.09
N THR A 12 -13.79 -0.56 26.58
CA THR A 12 -13.36 0.51 27.49
C THR A 12 -12.95 -0.06 28.85
N LYS A 13 -11.66 -0.35 29.02
CA LYS A 13 -11.00 -0.39 30.33
C LYS A 13 -9.76 0.46 30.18
N GLN A 14 -9.75 1.65 30.80
CA GLN A 14 -8.59 2.56 30.71
C GLN A 14 -7.33 1.80 31.14
N PRO A 15 -6.41 1.52 30.21
CA PRO A 15 -5.20 0.78 30.51
C PRO A 15 -4.22 1.70 31.26
N ASP A 16 -3.43 1.12 32.17
CA ASP A 16 -2.30 1.83 32.76
C ASP A 16 -1.46 2.46 31.63
N PRO A 17 -1.07 3.74 31.72
CA PRO A 17 -0.43 4.47 30.61
C PRO A 17 0.84 3.77 30.11
N ASP A 18 1.56 3.11 31.01
CA ASP A 18 2.75 2.31 30.68
C ASP A 18 2.42 1.04 29.88
N GLY A 19 1.31 0.38 30.24
CA GLY A 19 0.82 -0.83 29.56
C GLY A 19 0.28 -0.52 28.17
N GLU A 20 -0.42 0.59 28.02
CA GLU A 20 -0.94 1.03 26.71
C GLU A 20 0.17 1.40 25.75
N ALA A 21 1.19 2.12 26.24
CA ALA A 21 2.34 2.47 25.42
C ALA A 21 3.08 1.20 24.94
N ALA A 22 3.19 0.17 25.79
CA ALA A 22 3.80 -1.10 25.41
C ALA A 22 2.96 -1.87 24.37
N ARG A 23 1.63 -1.87 24.54
CA ARG A 23 0.69 -2.49 23.60
C ARG A 23 0.73 -1.80 22.24
N LYS A 24 0.68 -0.46 22.22
CA LYS A 24 0.76 0.35 20.99
C LYS A 24 2.06 0.09 20.23
N ARG A 25 3.20 0.09 20.92
CA ARG A 25 4.51 -0.22 20.30
C ARG A 25 4.55 -1.61 19.64
N ARG A 26 3.93 -2.62 20.27
CA ARG A 26 3.84 -3.97 19.69
C ARG A 26 2.94 -4.00 18.46
N LEU A 27 1.81 -3.31 18.52
CA LEU A 27 0.86 -3.21 17.41
C LEU A 27 1.48 -2.49 16.21
N ASP A 28 2.10 -1.33 16.44
CA ASP A 28 2.76 -0.54 15.39
C ASP A 28 3.83 -1.39 14.65
N ARG A 29 4.65 -2.15 15.38
CA ARG A 29 5.65 -3.04 14.78
C ARG A 29 5.04 -4.13 13.91
N ALA A 30 3.94 -4.75 14.38
CA ALA A 30 3.27 -5.82 13.64
C ALA A 30 2.59 -5.29 12.37
N LEU A 31 2.02 -4.07 12.42
CA LEU A 31 1.45 -3.40 11.26
C LEU A 31 2.53 -3.09 10.21
N ASP A 32 3.66 -2.53 10.64
CA ASP A 32 4.78 -2.21 9.74
C ASP A 32 5.38 -3.46 9.09
N GLU A 33 5.51 -4.56 9.84
CA GLU A 33 6.01 -5.84 9.31
C GLU A 33 5.07 -6.42 8.26
N GLY A 34 3.76 -6.39 8.50
CA GLY A 34 2.76 -6.82 7.52
C GLY A 34 2.72 -5.94 6.26
N LEU A 35 2.91 -4.62 6.40
CA LEU A 35 2.86 -3.68 5.28
C LEU A 35 4.09 -3.76 4.36
N LYS A 36 5.28 -4.09 4.90
CA LYS A 36 6.54 -4.18 4.12
C LYS A 36 6.51 -5.24 3.03
N GLU A 37 5.83 -6.35 3.26
CA GLU A 37 5.77 -7.49 2.33
C GLU A 37 4.53 -7.46 1.43
N THR A 38 3.56 -6.59 1.72
CA THR A 38 2.27 -6.56 1.01
C THR A 38 2.33 -5.77 -0.30
N PHE A 39 3.32 -4.88 -0.43
CA PHE A 39 3.45 -4.06 -1.62
C PHE A 39 4.76 -4.39 -2.35
N PRO A 40 4.72 -4.82 -3.63
CA PRO A 40 5.89 -4.71 -4.48
C PRO A 40 6.37 -3.26 -4.39
N ALA A 41 7.69 -3.04 -4.35
CA ALA A 41 8.30 -1.72 -4.26
C ALA A 41 7.81 -0.86 -5.44
N SER A 42 6.67 -0.18 -5.27
CA SER A 42 5.83 0.34 -6.35
C SER A 42 5.66 -0.63 -7.52
N ASP A 43 4.51 -1.31 -7.63
CA ASP A 43 4.09 -2.00 -8.85
C ASP A 43 4.56 -1.18 -10.09
N PRO A 44 5.31 -1.77 -11.06
CA PRO A 44 6.01 -1.00 -12.07
C PRO A 44 5.09 0.04 -12.69
N VAL A 45 5.58 1.28 -12.81
CA VAL A 45 4.82 2.33 -13.51
C VAL A 45 4.47 1.76 -14.87
N ASN A 46 3.18 1.55 -15.14
CA ASN A 46 2.71 1.12 -16.44
C ASN A 46 3.00 2.26 -17.44
N VAL A 47 4.19 2.26 -18.04
CA VAL A 47 4.58 3.22 -19.07
C VAL A 47 3.95 2.77 -20.39
N ALA A 48 2.66 3.04 -20.56
CA ALA A 48 2.05 3.02 -21.87
C ALA A 48 2.46 4.30 -22.60
N GLN A 49 3.29 4.18 -23.64
CA GLN A 49 3.53 5.33 -24.51
C GLN A 49 2.23 5.66 -25.25
N PRO A 50 1.79 6.94 -25.26
CA PRO A 50 0.69 7.35 -26.10
C PRO A 50 1.01 7.02 -27.56
N ALA A 51 -0.04 6.74 -28.34
CA ALA A 51 0.13 6.44 -29.76
C ALA A 51 0.97 7.54 -30.46
N PRO A 52 1.88 7.17 -31.39
CA PRO A 52 2.72 8.15 -32.09
C PRO A 52 1.91 9.29 -32.66
N SER A 53 2.40 10.52 -32.49
CA SER A 53 1.70 11.70 -32.97
C SER A 53 1.70 11.77 -34.50
N ARG A 54 0.82 12.60 -35.06
CA ARG A 54 0.81 12.88 -36.51
C ARG A 54 2.12 13.52 -36.99
N GLN A 55 2.81 14.27 -36.13
CA GLN A 55 4.10 14.88 -36.44
C GLN A 55 5.19 13.80 -36.55
N ASP A 56 5.18 12.78 -35.70
CA ASP A 56 6.14 11.66 -35.74
C ASP A 56 6.07 10.87 -37.05
N ARG A 57 4.85 10.71 -37.61
CA ARG A 57 4.65 10.05 -38.91
C ARG A 57 5.18 10.86 -40.10
N ARG A 58 5.34 12.18 -39.94
CA ARG A 58 5.80 13.07 -41.02
C ARG A 58 7.32 13.03 -41.18
N ILE A 59 8.06 12.76 -40.10
CA ILE A 59 9.52 12.67 -40.09
C ILE A 59 10.00 11.38 -40.80
N LYS A 60 9.24 10.29 -40.67
CA LYS A 60 9.56 8.99 -41.29
C LYS A 60 9.27 8.89 -42.80
N ARG A 61 8.79 9.95 -43.45
CA ARG A 61 8.42 9.97 -44.88
C ARG A 61 9.34 10.88 -45.70
N LYS A 62 10.61 10.94 -45.31
CA LYS A 62 11.61 11.77 -45.97
C LYS A 62 12.79 10.85 -46.33
N ASP A 63 12.56 10.02 -47.34
CA ASP A 63 13.57 9.31 -48.12
C ASP A 63 13.50 9.84 -49.56
#